data_AF-A0A017RY66-F1
#
_entry.id   AF-A0A017RY66-F1
#
_cell.length_a   1.000
_cell.length_b   1.000
_cell.length_c   1.000
_cell.angle_alpha   90.00
_cell.angle_beta   90.00
_cell.angle_gamma   90.00
#
_symmetry.space_group_name_H-M   'P 1'
#
loop_
_entity.id
_entity.type
_entity.pdbx_description
1 polymer ?
#
loop_
_entity_poly.entity_id
_entity_poly.type
_entity_poly.pdbx_seq_one_letter_code
_entity_poly.pdbx_strand_id
1 'polypeptide(L)'
;MELKGVNSIPIMTIHKSKGLEYDTVIFVGLEDGAFWSFRQQQQEDMCAFFVALSRAKRRAIFTFSNLRTDKFNRTRTQSREQIMTFYELLRESQVVDEVVFTEI
;
A
#
# COMPACT_ATOMS: atom_id res chain seq x y z
N MET A 1 17.86 25.64 10.43
CA MET A 1 16.44 25.36 10.72
C MET A 1 16.29 23.85 10.82
N GLU A 2 15.90 23.34 11.97
CA GLU A 2 15.75 21.90 12.22
C GLU A 2 14.30 21.49 11.90
N LEU A 3 14.11 20.63 10.91
CA LEU A 3 12.79 20.10 10.54
C LEU A 3 12.44 18.94 11.49
N LYS A 4 11.68 19.23 12.55
CA LYS A 4 11.31 18.23 13.59
C LYS A 4 10.12 17.34 13.22
N GLY A 5 9.43 17.60 12.09
CA GLY A 5 8.29 16.79 11.65
C GLY A 5 7.05 16.83 12.55
N VAL A 6 6.94 17.82 13.44
CA VAL A 6 5.76 18.00 14.30
C VAL A 6 4.57 18.44 13.43
N ASN A 7 3.40 17.82 13.65
CA ASN A 7 2.16 18.06 12.89
C ASN A 7 2.28 17.81 11.38
N SER A 8 3.15 16.90 10.95
CA SER A 8 3.24 16.48 9.56
C SER A 8 2.62 15.09 9.34
N ILE A 9 2.22 14.82 8.10
CA ILE A 9 1.85 13.47 7.65
C ILE A 9 3.12 12.84 7.06
N PRO A 10 3.71 11.83 7.72
CA PRO A 10 4.94 11.23 7.21
C PRO A 10 4.62 10.36 5.98
N ILE A 11 5.35 10.60 4.89
CA ILE A 11 5.31 9.78 3.67
C ILE A 11 6.60 8.99 3.61
N MET A 12 6.50 7.67 3.50
CA MET A 12 7.66 6.79 3.51
C MET A 12 7.39 5.47 2.79
N THR A 13 8.47 4.72 2.53
CA THR A 13 8.35 3.35 2.03
C THR A 13 8.01 2.37 3.15
N ILE A 14 7.47 1.20 2.79
CA ILE A 14 7.20 0.10 3.73
C ILE A 14 8.41 -0.18 4.62
N HIS A 15 9.59 -0.31 4.01
CA HIS A 15 10.84 -0.58 4.72
C HIS A 15 11.20 0.48 5.77
N LYS A 16 10.93 1.76 5.48
CA LYS A 16 11.20 2.88 6.41
C LYS A 16 10.19 2.97 7.55
N SER A 17 9.04 2.32 7.43
CA SER A 17 8.02 2.27 8.49
C SER A 17 8.34 1.29 9.62
N LYS A 18 9.33 0.39 9.44
CA LYS A 18 9.66 -0.65 10.41
C LYS A 18 10.01 -0.04 11.78
N GLY A 19 9.30 -0.51 12.82
CA GLY A 19 9.48 -0.03 14.19
C GLY A 19 8.70 1.24 14.54
N LEU A 20 7.98 1.82 13.58
CA LEU A 20 7.06 2.95 13.80
C LEU A 20 5.63 2.44 13.95
N GLU A 21 4.75 3.26 14.51
CA GLU A 21 3.31 2.96 14.57
C GLU A 21 2.51 4.25 14.45
N TYR A 22 1.37 4.17 13.80
CA TYR A 22 0.49 5.30 13.52
C TYR A 22 -0.95 4.93 13.81
N ASP A 23 -1.76 5.91 14.19
CA ASP A 23 -3.21 5.71 14.37
C ASP A 23 -3.84 5.11 13.09
N THR A 24 -3.51 5.72 11.95
CA THR A 24 -4.03 5.38 10.63
C THR A 24 -2.87 5.25 9.65
N VAL A 25 -2.87 4.17 8.87
CA VAL A 25 -1.90 3.92 7.78
C VAL A 25 -2.64 3.87 6.46
N ILE A 26 -2.12 4.56 5.45
CA ILE A 26 -2.67 4.57 4.10
C ILE A 26 -1.66 3.92 3.16
N PHE A 27 -2.03 2.79 2.57
CA PHE A 27 -1.30 2.14 1.49
C PHE A 27 -1.70 2.81 0.18
N VAL A 28 -0.80 3.65 -0.33
CA VAL A 28 -1.03 4.38 -1.58
C VAL A 28 -0.65 3.52 -2.77
N GLY A 29 -1.65 3.05 -3.52
CA GLY A 29 -1.45 2.26 -4.73
C GLY A 29 -0.95 0.85 -4.44
N LEU A 30 -1.80 0.02 -3.84
CA LEU A 30 -1.60 -1.41 -3.70
C LEU A 30 -1.75 -2.10 -5.07
N GLU A 31 -0.76 -1.91 -5.92
CA GLU A 31 -0.73 -2.33 -7.33
C GLU A 31 0.46 -3.28 -7.55
N ASP A 32 0.44 -4.08 -8.62
CA ASP A 32 1.54 -5.00 -8.97
C ASP A 32 2.89 -4.28 -9.03
N GLY A 33 2.91 -3.02 -9.50
CA GLY A 33 4.13 -2.21 -9.56
C GLY A 33 4.73 -1.87 -8.20
N ALA A 34 3.94 -1.84 -7.12
CA ALA A 34 4.41 -1.58 -5.77
C ALA A 34 5.16 -2.79 -5.18
N PHE A 35 4.84 -4.00 -5.65
CA PHE A 35 5.49 -5.26 -5.29
C PHE A 35 5.94 -5.99 -6.56
N TRP A 36 6.71 -5.30 -7.41
CA TRP A 36 7.15 -5.81 -8.71
C TRP A 36 7.97 -7.12 -8.63
N SER A 37 8.53 -7.41 -7.46
CA SER A 37 9.30 -8.61 -7.16
C SER A 37 8.48 -9.79 -6.64
N PHE A 38 7.16 -9.62 -6.45
CA PHE A 38 6.31 -10.59 -5.73
C PHE A 38 6.40 -12.00 -6.28
N ARG A 39 6.47 -12.15 -7.61
CA ARG A 39 6.60 -13.46 -8.29
C ARG A 39 7.91 -14.19 -7.96
N GLN A 40 8.97 -13.47 -7.61
CA GLN A 40 10.29 -14.03 -7.35
C GLN A 40 10.55 -14.22 -5.85
N GLN A 41 9.98 -13.35 -5.00
CA GLN A 41 10.24 -13.31 -3.57
C GLN A 41 8.96 -13.11 -2.74
N GLN A 42 7.96 -13.95 -3.04
CA GLN A 42 6.63 -13.88 -2.44
C GLN A 42 6.67 -13.84 -0.90
N GLN A 43 7.49 -14.67 -0.27
CA GLN A 43 7.59 -14.70 1.20
C GLN A 43 8.11 -13.39 1.79
N GLU A 44 9.09 -12.75 1.15
CA GLU A 44 9.65 -11.47 1.61
C GLU A 44 8.64 -10.34 1.44
N ASP A 45 7.95 -10.31 0.29
CA ASP A 45 6.93 -9.30 0.02
C ASP A 45 5.68 -9.48 0.91
N MET A 46 5.31 -10.72 1.25
CA MET A 46 4.29 -11.02 2.27
C MET A 46 4.70 -10.49 3.64
N CYS A 47 5.95 -10.69 4.05
CA CYS A 47 6.49 -10.14 5.29
C CYS A 47 6.48 -8.61 5.28
N ALA A 48 6.88 -7.98 4.16
CA ALA A 48 6.87 -6.54 4.01
C ALA A 48 5.45 -5.96 4.11
N PHE A 49 4.47 -6.58 3.45
CA PHE A 49 3.06 -6.23 3.57
C PHE A 49 2.57 -6.33 5.02
N PHE A 50 2.85 -7.43 5.71
CA PHE A 50 2.47 -7.60 7.12
C PHE A 50 3.15 -6.59 8.06
N VAL A 51 4.42 -6.26 7.81
CA VAL A 51 5.13 -5.20 8.55
C VAL A 51 4.42 -3.88 8.36
N ALA A 52 4.09 -3.48 7.13
CA ALA A 52 3.35 -2.25 6.87
C ALA A 52 1.95 -2.26 7.52
N LEU A 53 1.25 -3.39 7.46
CA LEU A 53 -0.10 -3.54 8.01
C LEU A 53 -0.09 -3.37 9.52
N SER A 54 0.87 -4.01 10.19
CA SER A 54 1.05 -3.92 11.65
C SER A 54 1.48 -2.53 12.14
N ARG A 55 1.76 -1.56 11.26
CA ARG A 55 2.01 -0.17 11.68
C ARG A 55 0.72 0.56 12.03
N ALA A 56 -0.45 0.06 11.61
CA ALA A 56 -1.74 0.66 11.90
C ALA A 56 -2.26 0.25 13.28
N LYS A 57 -2.55 1.23 14.14
CA LYS A 57 -3.18 0.99 15.45
C LYS A 57 -4.68 0.84 15.38
N ARG A 58 -5.34 1.57 14.48
CA ARG A 58 -6.81 1.60 14.37
C ARG A 58 -7.32 1.38 12.97
N ARG A 59 -6.71 2.01 11.96
CA ARG A 59 -7.22 1.98 10.58
C ARG A 59 -6.10 1.72 9.58
N ALA A 60 -6.35 0.78 8.67
CA ALA A 60 -5.56 0.60 7.45
C ALA A 60 -6.46 0.90 6.26
N ILE A 61 -6.03 1.82 5.39
CA ILE A 61 -6.75 2.18 4.16
C ILE A 61 -5.88 1.76 2.99
N PHE A 62 -6.45 1.02 2.05
CA PHE A 62 -5.77 0.57 0.84
C PHE A 62 -6.36 1.27 -0.37
N THR A 63 -5.51 1.86 -1.21
CA THR A 63 -5.96 2.51 -2.44
C THR A 63 -5.39 1.79 -3.66
N PHE A 64 -6.11 1.86 -4.76
CA PHE A 64 -5.70 1.35 -6.06
C PHE A 64 -6.01 2.41 -7.11
N SER A 65 -5.09 2.67 -8.04
CA SER A 65 -5.34 3.56 -9.17
C SER A 65 -5.42 2.75 -10.46
N ASN A 66 -6.50 2.88 -11.24
CA ASN A 66 -6.60 2.22 -12.54
C ASN A 66 -5.54 2.72 -13.53
N LEU A 67 -5.14 4.00 -13.43
CA LEU A 67 -4.19 4.64 -14.32
C LEU A 67 -3.11 5.35 -13.49
N ARG A 68 -1.84 5.26 -13.92
CA ARG A 68 -0.72 5.98 -13.29
C ARG A 68 0.24 6.48 -14.37
N THR A 69 0.69 7.73 -14.24
CA THR A 69 1.69 8.31 -15.13
C THR A 69 3.09 7.88 -14.69
N ASP A 70 3.87 7.31 -15.61
CA ASP A 70 5.25 6.92 -15.35
C ASP A 70 6.23 8.09 -15.48
N LYS A 71 7.50 7.86 -15.12
CA LYS A 71 8.58 8.86 -15.19
C LYS A 71 8.86 9.42 -16.60
N PHE A 72 8.30 8.81 -17.64
CA PHE A 72 8.42 9.23 -19.03
C PHE A 72 7.14 9.90 -19.54
N ASN A 73 6.27 10.34 -18.62
CA ASN A 73 5.00 10.99 -18.91
C ASN A 73 4.03 10.12 -19.74
N ARG A 74 4.09 8.79 -19.56
CA ARG A 74 3.18 7.85 -20.21
C ARG A 74 2.16 7.36 -19.19
N THR A 75 0.88 7.45 -19.52
CA THR A 75 -0.19 6.87 -18.72
C THR A 75 -0.22 5.36 -18.89
N ARG A 76 -0.18 4.62 -17.79
CA ARG A 76 -0.18 3.15 -17.76
C ARG A 76 -1.36 2.64 -16.95
N THR A 77 -2.08 1.67 -17.50
CA THR A 77 -3.05 0.88 -16.75
C THR A 77 -2.33 0.06 -15.69
N GLN A 78 -2.81 0.11 -14.46
CA GLN A 78 -2.27 -0.69 -13.36
C GLN A 78 -3.03 -2.01 -13.24
N SER A 79 -2.36 -3.01 -12.69
CA SER A 79 -2.93 -4.32 -12.40
C SER A 79 -2.68 -4.69 -10.94
N ARG A 80 -3.40 -5.69 -10.45
CA ARG A 80 -3.24 -6.32 -9.12
C ARG A 80 -3.18 -7.85 -9.21
N GLU A 81 -2.96 -8.38 -10.41
CA GLU A 81 -2.98 -9.83 -10.67
C GLU A 81 -1.84 -10.56 -9.96
N GLN A 82 -0.65 -9.95 -9.90
CA GLN A 82 0.50 -10.58 -9.27
C GLN A 82 0.37 -10.60 -7.75
N ILE A 83 -0.24 -9.56 -7.18
CA ILE A 83 -0.45 -9.41 -5.74
C ILE A 83 -1.85 -9.81 -5.30
N MET A 84 -2.57 -10.61 -6.09
CA MET A 84 -3.96 -10.96 -5.82
C MET A 84 -4.14 -11.60 -4.44
N THR A 85 -3.13 -12.34 -3.96
CA THR A 85 -3.12 -12.91 -2.60
C THR A 85 -3.31 -11.87 -1.49
N PHE A 86 -2.81 -10.63 -1.64
CA PHE A 86 -3.11 -9.58 -0.64
C PHE A 86 -4.59 -9.24 -0.62
N TYR A 87 -5.20 -9.12 -1.80
CA TYR A 87 -6.63 -8.82 -1.93
C TYR A 87 -7.51 -9.97 -1.44
N GLU A 88 -7.12 -11.22 -1.71
CA GLU A 88 -7.78 -12.42 -1.19
C GLU A 88 -7.76 -12.42 0.33
N LEU A 89 -6.58 -12.23 0.96
CA LEU A 89 -6.46 -12.16 2.42
C LEU A 89 -7.33 -11.05 3.03
N LEU A 90 -7.34 -9.86 2.41
CA LEU A 90 -8.16 -8.75 2.89
C LEU A 90 -9.65 -9.07 2.78
N ARG A 91 -10.11 -9.68 1.69
CA ARG A 91 -11.52 -10.07 1.50
C ARG A 91 -11.93 -11.20 2.42
N GLU A 92 -11.09 -12.22 2.57
CA GLU A 92 -11.31 -13.36 3.45
C GLU A 92 -11.34 -12.97 4.93
N SER A 93 -10.65 -11.88 5.29
CA SER A 93 -10.65 -11.39 6.67
C SER A 93 -12.02 -10.91 7.16
N GLN A 94 -12.95 -10.57 6.26
CA GLN A 94 -14.28 -10.01 6.56
C GLN A 94 -14.26 -8.73 7.40
N VAL A 95 -13.11 -8.06 7.54
CA VAL A 95 -12.96 -6.80 8.29
C VAL A 95 -12.64 -5.60 7.40
N VAL A 96 -12.73 -5.77 6.08
CA VAL A 96 -12.41 -4.75 5.08
C VAL A 96 -13.61 -4.48 4.19
N ASP A 97 -14.00 -3.21 4.11
CA ASP A 97 -15.02 -2.74 3.17
C ASP A 97 -14.35 -2.34 1.84
N GLU A 98 -14.73 -2.97 0.72
CA GLU A 98 -14.29 -2.58 -0.62
C GLU A 98 -15.23 -1.50 -1.18
N VAL A 99 -14.71 -0.29 -1.37
CA VAL A 99 -15.43 0.84 -1.96
C VAL A 99 -14.86 1.12 -3.34
N VAL A 100 -15.72 1.07 -4.36
CA VAL A 100 -15.36 1.42 -5.74
C VAL A 100 -15.89 2.82 -6.03
N PHE A 101 -14.97 3.75 -6.31
CA PHE A 101 -15.32 5.09 -6.76
C PHE A 101 -15.42 5.06 -8.29
N THR A 102 -16.64 5.06 -8.82
CA THR A 102 -16.90 5.03 -10.27
C THR A 102 -16.91 6.41 -10.93
N GLU A 103 -16.80 7.50 -10.17
CA GLU A 103 -16.86 8.88 -10.71
C GLU A 103 -15.83 9.79 -10.02
N ILE A 104 -15.02 10.48 -10.83
CA ILE A 104 -14.34 11.75 -10.54
C ILE A 104 -14.62 12.68 -11.72
#